data_AF-Q1YV91-F1
#
_entry.id   AF-Q1YV91-F1
#
_cell.length_a   1.000
_cell.length_b   1.000
_cell.length_c   1.000
_cell.angle_alpha   90.00
_cell.angle_beta   90.00
_cell.angle_gamma   90.00
#
_symmetry.space_group_name_H-M   'P 1'
#
loop_
_entity.id
_entity.type
_entity.pdbx_description
1 polymer ?
#
loop_
_entity_poly.entity_id
_entity_poly.type
_entity_poly.pdbx_seq_one_letter_code
_entity_poly.pdbx_strand_id
1 'polypeptide(L)'
;MTNSDIDHLTQAMHKAQALKLVLDSEFDALKKQDLTAFEVLQAQKLEILNFLAADELMEKVKSHTEDQDKAASSVAIWDQVVALMNECRDLHRRNEILISHKLETIRGALQTIQSPDPLNSVEIYDRLGKIRPSRGGAAMGDA
;
A
#
# COMPACT_ATOMS: atom_id res chain seq x y z
N MET A 1 -0.01 42.61 2.41
CA MET A 1 -0.51 41.87 3.59
C MET A 1 -1.70 41.08 3.13
N THR A 2 -1.67 39.76 3.29
CA THR A 2 -2.87 38.93 3.24
C THR A 2 -2.68 37.89 4.34
N ASN A 3 -3.29 38.12 5.51
CA ASN A 3 -3.37 37.13 6.60
C ASN A 3 -3.84 35.75 6.09
N SER A 4 -4.57 35.74 4.97
CA SER A 4 -5.01 34.55 4.24
C SER A 4 -3.88 33.57 3.91
N ASP A 5 -2.69 34.03 3.55
CA ASP A 5 -1.65 33.13 3.01
C ASP A 5 -0.86 32.41 4.11
N ILE A 6 -0.63 33.08 5.24
CA ILE A 6 -0.13 32.42 6.46
C ILE A 6 -1.18 31.44 6.99
N ASP A 7 -2.47 31.78 6.88
CA ASP A 7 -3.57 30.88 7.23
C ASP A 7 -3.60 29.64 6.33
N HIS A 8 -3.37 29.78 5.02
CA HIS A 8 -3.27 28.64 4.09
C HIS A 8 -2.07 27.74 4.39
N LEU A 9 -0.89 28.29 4.69
CA LEU A 9 0.28 27.50 5.10
C LEU A 9 0.02 26.75 6.42
N THR A 10 -0.66 27.40 7.36
CA THR A 10 -1.03 26.80 8.65
C THR A 10 -2.07 25.67 8.43
N GLN A 11 -3.03 25.87 7.53
CA GLN A 11 -4.00 24.84 7.14
C GLN A 11 -3.31 23.66 6.44
N ALA A 12 -2.35 23.91 5.56
CA ALA A 12 -1.55 22.86 4.93
C ALA A 12 -0.77 22.05 5.97
N MET A 13 -0.15 22.71 6.95
CA MET A 13 0.52 22.03 8.07
C MET A 13 -0.45 21.17 8.88
N HIS A 14 -1.62 21.70 9.23
CA HIS A 14 -2.63 20.94 9.96
C HIS A 14 -3.12 19.72 9.16
N LYS A 15 -3.30 19.86 7.84
CA LYS A 15 -3.67 18.77 6.94
C LYS A 15 -2.55 17.74 6.78
N ALA A 16 -1.29 18.13 6.73
CA ALA A 16 -0.15 17.21 6.74
C ALA A 16 -0.06 16.41 8.05
N GLN A 17 -0.32 17.04 9.20
CA GLN A 17 -0.41 16.35 10.49
C GLN A 17 -1.61 15.37 10.53
N ALA A 18 -2.75 15.78 10.00
CA ALA A 18 -3.91 14.88 9.86
C ALA A 18 -3.59 13.68 8.96
N LEU A 19 -2.87 13.89 7.86
CA LEU A 19 -2.43 12.81 6.98
C LEU A 19 -1.57 11.78 7.72
N LYS A 20 -0.63 12.25 8.56
CA LYS A 20 0.20 11.38 9.40
C LYS A 20 -0.66 10.48 10.30
N LEU A 21 -1.63 11.06 11.01
CA LEU A 21 -2.55 10.32 11.88
C LEU A 21 -3.38 9.29 11.10
N VAL A 22 -3.87 9.66 9.91
CA VAL A 22 -4.59 8.74 9.03
C VAL A 22 -3.70 7.57 8.63
N LEU A 23 -2.45 7.81 8.24
CA LEU A 23 -1.50 6.75 7.86
C LEU A 23 -1.16 5.81 9.03
N ASP A 24 -1.06 6.32 10.26
CA ASP A 24 -0.89 5.48 11.44
C ASP A 24 -2.14 4.66 11.75
N SER A 25 -3.33 5.25 11.64
CA SER A 25 -4.59 4.51 11.82
C SER A 25 -4.81 3.45 10.73
N GLU A 26 -4.39 3.72 9.49
CA GLU A 26 -4.40 2.74 8.39
C GLU A 26 -3.51 1.55 8.74
N PHE A 27 -2.32 1.80 9.29
CA PHE A 27 -1.40 0.74 9.72
C PHE A 27 -2.02 -0.15 10.80
N ASP A 28 -2.67 0.45 11.79
CA ASP A 28 -3.36 -0.28 12.86
C ASP A 28 -4.55 -1.10 12.34
N ALA A 29 -5.34 -0.55 11.44
CA ALA A 29 -6.45 -1.25 10.78
C ALA A 29 -5.93 -2.46 9.98
N LEU A 30 -4.87 -2.28 9.19
CA LEU A 30 -4.21 -3.35 8.44
C LEU A 30 -3.65 -4.44 9.36
N LYS A 31 -3.09 -4.07 10.50
CA LYS A 31 -2.58 -5.00 11.50
C LYS A 31 -3.72 -5.86 12.08
N LYS A 32 -4.86 -5.25 12.39
CA LYS A 32 -6.06 -5.90 12.93
C LYS A 32 -6.91 -6.62 11.87
N GLN A 33 -6.54 -6.53 10.59
CA GLN A 33 -7.33 -7.04 9.45
C GLN A 33 -8.73 -6.40 9.33
N ASP A 34 -8.88 -5.17 9.84
CA ASP A 34 -10.12 -4.42 9.73
C ASP A 34 -10.17 -3.67 8.39
N LEU A 35 -10.66 -4.35 7.35
CA LEU A 35 -10.72 -3.81 5.99
C LEU A 35 -11.76 -2.69 5.86
N THR A 36 -12.84 -2.74 6.63
CA THR A 36 -13.89 -1.71 6.61
C THR A 36 -13.35 -0.40 7.16
N ALA A 37 -12.64 -0.42 8.30
CA ALA A 37 -11.98 0.77 8.81
C ALA A 37 -10.92 1.29 7.83
N PHE A 38 -10.15 0.40 7.21
CA PHE A 38 -9.14 0.77 6.21
C PHE A 38 -9.73 1.48 4.98
N GLU A 39 -10.87 1.02 4.46
CA GLU A 39 -11.55 1.69 3.32
C GLU A 39 -12.04 3.10 3.67
N VAL A 40 -12.60 3.29 4.87
CA VAL A 40 -13.02 4.62 5.35
C VAL A 40 -11.81 5.55 5.46
N LEU A 41 -10.69 5.06 5.98
CA LEU A 41 -9.45 5.82 6.11
C LEU A 41 -8.84 6.19 4.74
N GLN A 42 -8.96 5.33 3.73
CA GLN A 42 -8.52 5.66 2.37
C GLN A 42 -9.29 6.84 1.77
N ALA A 43 -10.60 6.92 1.99
CA ALA A 43 -11.39 8.06 1.53
C ALA A 43 -10.93 9.37 2.19
N GLN A 44 -10.70 9.33 3.50
CA GLN A 44 -10.17 10.48 4.25
C GLN A 44 -8.77 10.89 3.77
N LYS A 45 -7.89 9.92 3.49
CA LYS A 45 -6.56 10.17 2.93
C LYS A 45 -6.64 10.90 1.58
N LEU A 46 -7.52 10.46 0.68
CA LEU A 46 -7.70 11.09 -0.63
C LEU A 46 -8.19 12.54 -0.51
N GLU A 47 -9.13 12.80 0.39
CA GLU A 47 -9.60 14.17 0.64
C GLU A 47 -8.46 15.09 1.10
N ILE A 48 -7.64 14.61 2.03
CA ILE A 48 -6.48 15.37 2.54
C ILE A 48 -5.43 15.58 1.44
N LEU A 49 -5.12 14.56 0.65
CA LEU A 49 -4.16 14.66 -0.45
C LEU A 49 -4.63 15.62 -1.55
N ASN A 50 -5.92 15.60 -1.89
CA ASN A 50 -6.49 16.54 -2.86
C ASN A 50 -6.37 17.99 -2.39
N PHE A 51 -6.55 18.25 -1.09
CA PHE A 51 -6.33 19.57 -0.51
C PHE A 51 -4.85 19.98 -0.58
N LEU A 52 -3.94 19.09 -0.21
CA LEU A 52 -2.50 19.38 -0.21
C LEU A 52 -1.92 19.52 -1.64
N ALA A 53 -2.53 18.87 -2.63
CA ALA A 53 -2.16 18.93 -4.03
C ALA A 53 -2.83 20.07 -4.81
N ALA A 54 -3.68 20.88 -4.17
CA ALA A 54 -4.35 21.98 -4.84
C ALA A 54 -3.32 23.01 -5.36
N ASP A 55 -3.35 23.29 -6.67
CA ASP A 55 -2.42 24.20 -7.35
C ASP A 55 -2.38 25.61 -6.72
N GLU A 56 -3.50 26.04 -6.14
CA GLU A 56 -3.61 27.32 -5.43
C GLU A 56 -2.67 27.43 -4.23
N LEU A 57 -2.40 26.30 -3.55
CA LEU A 57 -1.44 26.23 -2.45
C LEU A 57 0.00 26.34 -2.97
N MET A 58 0.30 25.71 -4.11
CA MET A 58 1.64 25.69 -4.70
C MET A 58 2.05 27.02 -5.33
N GLU A 59 1.13 27.68 -6.05
CA GLU A 59 1.39 28.98 -6.67
C GLU A 59 1.65 30.08 -5.62
N LYS A 60 0.90 30.08 -4.51
CA LYS A 60 1.04 31.06 -3.43
C LYS A 60 2.35 30.93 -2.64
N VAL A 61 2.90 29.72 -2.54
CA VAL A 61 4.20 29.49 -1.91
C VAL A 61 5.34 30.02 -2.78
N LYS A 62 5.24 29.87 -4.11
CA LYS A 62 6.23 30.41 -5.07
C LYS A 62 6.29 31.93 -5.10
N SER A 63 5.16 32.62 -4.92
CA SER A 63 5.12 34.10 -4.95
C SER A 63 5.80 34.79 -3.76
N HIS A 64 6.19 34.06 -2.71
CA HIS A 64 6.69 34.65 -1.46
C HIS A 64 8.21 34.66 -1.29
N THR A 65 8.98 34.12 -2.23
CA THR A 65 10.46 34.20 -2.22
C THR A 65 11.04 35.60 -2.43
N GLU A 66 10.21 36.63 -2.69
CA GLU A 66 10.66 37.99 -3.04
C GLU A 66 10.71 38.98 -1.84
N ASP A 67 10.05 38.71 -0.71
CA ASP A 67 9.98 39.62 0.46
C ASP A 67 10.79 39.09 1.67
N GLN A 68 12.01 39.61 1.88
CA GLN A 68 13.04 39.05 2.79
C GLN A 68 12.61 38.76 4.25
N ASP A 69 11.87 39.65 4.92
CA ASP A 69 11.57 39.48 6.37
C ASP A 69 10.33 38.61 6.65
N LYS A 70 9.36 38.57 5.73
CA LYS A 70 8.18 37.68 5.83
C LYS A 70 8.46 36.30 5.27
N ALA A 71 9.38 36.20 4.30
CA ALA A 71 9.91 34.96 3.78
C ALA A 71 10.49 34.08 4.90
N ALA A 72 11.20 34.63 5.89
CA ALA A 72 11.81 33.82 6.93
C ALA A 72 10.79 32.95 7.72
N SER A 73 9.64 33.53 8.09
CA SER A 73 8.60 32.83 8.85
C SER A 73 7.79 31.85 7.98
N SER A 74 7.47 32.23 6.74
CA SER A 74 6.74 31.35 5.81
C SER A 74 7.61 30.20 5.32
N VAL A 75 8.91 30.43 5.09
CA VAL A 75 9.91 29.40 4.76
C VAL A 75 10.05 28.42 5.92
N ALA A 76 10.12 28.87 7.17
CA ALA A 76 10.22 27.97 8.32
C ALA A 76 8.98 27.06 8.50
N ILE A 77 7.77 27.57 8.22
CA ILE A 77 6.54 26.75 8.23
C ILE A 77 6.54 25.78 7.04
N TRP A 78 6.96 26.26 5.87
CA TRP A 78 7.06 25.42 4.67
C TRP A 78 8.05 24.27 4.85
N ASP A 79 9.22 24.52 5.42
CA ASP A 79 10.22 23.48 5.72
C ASP A 79 9.65 22.41 6.66
N GLN A 80 8.83 22.81 7.65
CA GLN A 80 8.11 21.88 8.51
C GLN A 80 7.08 21.05 7.75
N VAL A 81 6.31 21.66 6.84
CA VAL A 81 5.36 20.94 5.97
C VAL A 81 6.09 19.92 5.11
N VAL A 82 7.22 20.30 4.50
CA VAL A 82 8.04 19.38 3.69
C VAL A 82 8.60 18.24 4.52
N ALA A 83 9.09 18.52 5.73
CA ALA A 83 9.56 17.49 6.66
C ALA A 83 8.43 16.50 7.03
N LEU A 84 7.23 17.01 7.35
CA LEU A 84 6.05 16.18 7.63
C LEU A 84 5.62 15.35 6.42
N MET A 85 5.68 15.89 5.21
CA MET A 85 5.35 15.15 3.99
C MET A 85 6.34 14.03 3.71
N ASN A 86 7.63 14.23 3.99
CA ASN A 86 8.63 13.16 3.91
C ASN A 86 8.33 12.04 4.92
N GLU A 87 7.96 12.39 6.16
CA GLU A 87 7.54 11.40 7.16
C GLU A 87 6.27 10.65 6.71
N CYS A 88 5.27 11.35 6.17
CA CYS A 88 4.06 10.75 5.62
C CYS A 88 4.39 9.77 4.48
N ARG A 89 5.36 10.08 3.63
CA ARG A 89 5.80 9.16 2.56
C ARG A 89 6.37 7.87 3.14
N ASP A 90 7.19 7.97 4.19
CA ASP A 90 7.81 6.80 4.81
C ASP A 90 6.76 5.94 5.56
N LEU A 91 5.78 6.57 6.23
CA LEU A 91 4.63 5.88 6.83
C LEU A 91 3.75 5.20 5.78
N HIS A 92 3.52 5.85 4.64
CA HIS A 92 2.76 5.26 3.55
C HIS A 92 3.48 4.04 2.96
N ARG A 93 4.80 4.13 2.76
CA ARG A 93 5.63 3.01 2.32
C ARG A 93 5.58 1.83 3.30
N ARG A 94 5.59 2.11 4.61
CA ARG A 94 5.40 1.07 5.64
C ARG A 94 4.08 0.33 5.45
N ASN A 95 2.99 1.05 5.19
CA ASN A 95 1.65 0.46 4.97
C ASN A 95 1.64 -0.41 3.70
N GLU A 96 2.24 0.07 2.61
CA GLU A 96 2.36 -0.66 1.34
C GLU A 96 3.11 -2.00 1.51
N ILE A 97 4.22 -2.00 2.24
CA ILE A 97 4.99 -3.23 2.53
C ILE A 97 4.12 -4.24 3.28
N LEU A 98 3.36 -3.78 4.29
CA LEU A 98 2.49 -4.65 5.08
C LEU A 98 1.38 -5.28 4.23
N ILE A 99 0.74 -4.50 3.34
CA ILE A 99 -0.28 -5.00 2.41
C ILE A 99 0.33 -6.03 1.46
N SER A 100 1.48 -5.71 0.86
CA SER A 100 2.16 -6.58 -0.10
C SER A 100 2.51 -7.93 0.51
N HIS A 101 3.09 -7.94 1.71
CA HIS A 101 3.42 -9.16 2.43
C HIS A 101 2.18 -10.01 2.75
N LYS A 102 1.07 -9.38 3.16
CA LYS A 102 -0.20 -10.10 3.41
C LYS A 102 -0.73 -10.73 2.13
N LEU A 103 -0.69 -10.02 1.00
CA LEU A 103 -1.11 -10.56 -0.29
C LEU A 103 -0.23 -11.73 -0.76
N GLU A 104 1.08 -11.64 -0.57
CA GLU A 104 2.02 -12.72 -0.87
C GLU A 104 1.71 -13.98 -0.05
N THR A 105 1.45 -13.81 1.25
CA THR A 105 1.06 -14.91 2.15
C THR A 105 -0.24 -15.59 1.68
N ILE A 106 -1.25 -14.80 1.30
CA ILE A 106 -2.53 -15.32 0.78
C ILE A 106 -2.32 -16.07 -0.53
N ARG A 107 -1.52 -15.52 -1.45
CA ARG A 107 -1.20 -16.18 -2.73
C ARG A 107 -0.46 -17.51 -2.49
N GLY A 108 0.51 -17.54 -1.58
CA GLY A 108 1.23 -18.75 -1.20
C GLY A 108 0.28 -19.80 -0.61
N ALA A 109 -0.60 -19.42 0.32
CA ALA A 109 -1.60 -20.32 0.88
C ALA A 109 -2.53 -20.90 -0.20
N LEU A 110 -3.03 -20.05 -1.11
CA LEU A 110 -3.86 -20.52 -2.24
C LEU A 110 -3.10 -21.47 -3.16
N GLN A 111 -1.82 -21.19 -3.47
CA GLN A 111 -0.98 -22.09 -4.24
C GLN A 111 -0.81 -23.44 -3.53
N THR A 112 -0.61 -23.47 -2.21
CA THR A 112 -0.49 -24.75 -1.48
C THR A 112 -1.78 -25.57 -1.48
N ILE A 113 -2.95 -24.91 -1.46
CA ILE A 113 -4.25 -25.59 -1.53
C ILE A 113 -4.55 -26.08 -2.95
N GLN A 114 -4.17 -25.31 -3.97
CA GLN A 114 -4.41 -25.63 -5.37
C GLN A 114 -3.38 -26.60 -5.97
N SER A 115 -2.20 -26.72 -5.36
CA SER A 115 -1.17 -27.66 -5.82
C SER A 115 -1.62 -29.07 -5.47
N PRO A 116 -1.93 -29.94 -6.45
CA PRO A 116 -2.25 -31.32 -6.16
C PRO A 116 -1.04 -31.97 -5.48
N ASP A 117 -1.28 -32.67 -4.37
CA ASP A 117 -0.26 -33.37 -3.61
C ASP A 117 0.53 -34.33 -4.52
N PRO A 118 1.85 -34.11 -4.73
CA PRO A 118 2.66 -34.98 -5.58
C PRO A 118 2.73 -36.42 -5.03
N LEU A 119 2.47 -36.64 -3.74
CA LEU A 119 2.40 -37.97 -3.14
C LEU A 119 1.06 -38.66 -3.38
N ASN A 120 -0.01 -37.91 -3.63
CA ASN A 120 -1.33 -38.44 -3.96
C ASN A 120 -1.42 -38.93 -5.42
N SER A 121 -0.43 -38.59 -6.26
CA SER A 121 -0.26 -39.23 -7.58
C SER A 121 0.33 -40.65 -7.51
N VAL A 122 0.98 -41.00 -6.38
CA VAL A 122 1.64 -42.30 -6.15
C VAL A 122 0.77 -43.26 -5.34
N GLU A 123 -0.25 -42.78 -4.60
CA GLU A 123 -1.23 -43.62 -3.90
C GLU A 123 -2.24 -44.34 -4.82
N ILE A 124 -2.02 -44.32 -6.15
CA ILE A 124 -2.68 -45.23 -7.11
C ILE A 124 -2.05 -46.65 -7.06
N TYR A 125 -0.96 -46.85 -6.29
CA TYR A 125 -0.56 -48.19 -5.87
C TYR A 125 -1.50 -48.69 -4.76
N ASP A 126 -2.54 -49.40 -5.20
CA ASP A 126 -3.49 -50.11 -4.36
C ASP A 126 -2.78 -50.96 -3.29
N ARG A 127 -3.31 -50.94 -2.05
CA ARG A 127 -2.81 -51.67 -0.86
C ARG A 127 -2.81 -53.20 -1.02
N LEU A 128 -3.14 -53.71 -2.20
CA LEU A 128 -3.10 -55.11 -2.63
C LEU A 128 -1.88 -55.45 -3.52
N GLY A 129 -0.95 -54.51 -3.76
CA GLY A 129 0.33 -54.83 -4.39
C GLY A 129 0.24 -55.39 -5.81
N LYS A 130 -0.76 -54.97 -6.60
CA LYS A 130 -0.94 -55.40 -7.98
C LYS A 130 -0.87 -54.20 -8.92
N ILE A 131 0.26 -54.07 -9.61
CA ILE A 131 0.36 -53.23 -10.80
C ILE A 131 -0.57 -53.83 -11.85
N ARG A 132 -1.59 -53.08 -12.29
CA ARG A 132 -2.36 -53.49 -13.47
C ARG A 132 -1.41 -53.47 -14.67
N PRO A 133 -1.17 -54.62 -15.34
CA PRO A 133 -0.34 -54.60 -16.53
C PRO A 133 -1.07 -53.80 -17.61
N SER A 134 -0.41 -52.77 -18.11
CA SER A 134 -0.82 -52.03 -19.30
C SER A 134 -0.92 -53.03 -20.47
N ARG A 135 -2.14 -53.46 -20.79
CA ARG A 135 -2.43 -54.22 -21.99
C ARG A 135 -2.59 -53.24 -23.13
N GLY A 136 -1.55 -53.07 -23.93
CA GLY A 136 -1.65 -52.30 -25.16
C GLY A 136 -0.32 -52.00 -25.84
N GLY A 137 0.59 -52.98 -25.91
CA GLY A 137 1.83 -52.85 -26.66
C GLY A 137 2.29 -54.17 -27.25
N ALA A 138 2.22 -54.24 -28.59
CA ALA A 138 2.92 -55.13 -29.51
C ALA A 138 2.39 -56.57 -29.75
N ALA A 139 1.94 -56.78 -30.99
CA ALA A 139 2.29 -57.98 -31.74
C ALA A 139 2.92 -57.51 -33.08
N MET A 140 4.19 -57.86 -33.23
CA MET A 140 5.09 -57.68 -34.37
C MET A 140 4.70 -58.67 -35.49
N GLY A 141 5.04 -58.36 -36.74
CA GLY A 141 4.63 -59.11 -37.95
C GLY A 141 5.23 -60.51 -38.11
N ASP A 142 4.71 -61.26 -39.09
CA ASP A 142 5.46 -61.99 -40.14
C ASP A 142 4.50 -62.61 -41.18
N ALA A 143 5.02 -62.88 -42.38
CA ALA A 143 4.47 -63.57 -43.57
C ALA A 143 3.72 -62.74 -44.65
#